data_AF-A0A1H0ZSZ5-F1
#
_entry.id   AF-A0A1H0ZSZ5-F1
#
_cell.length_a   1.000
_cell.length_b   1.000
_cell.length_c   1.000
_cell.angle_alpha   90.00
_cell.angle_beta   90.00
_cell.angle_gamma   90.00
#
_symmetry.space_group_name_H-M   'P 1'
#
loop_
_entity.id
_entity.type
_entity.pdbx_description
1 polymer ?
#
loop_
_entity_poly.entity_id
_entity_poly.type
_entity_poly.pdbx_seq_one_letter_code
_entity_poly.pdbx_strand_id
1 'polypeptide(L)' 'MNKKIFKQPVFYLALFNFFIGLIFIFQDGILARIASYLFQLNFIFSMYILKNTENKK' A
#
# COMPACT_ATOMS: atom_id res chain seq x y z
N MET A 1 14.83 -6.79 -9.66
CA MET A 1 13.49 -6.23 -9.37
C MET A 1 12.63 -6.38 -10.62
N ASN A 2 11.49 -7.05 -10.54
CA ASN A 2 10.72 -7.40 -11.74
C ASN A 2 10.07 -6.14 -12.34
N LYS A 3 10.50 -5.74 -13.55
CA LYS A 3 10.06 -4.49 -14.20
C LYS A 3 8.56 -4.45 -14.48
N LYS A 4 7.89 -5.62 -14.49
CA LYS A 4 6.43 -5.75 -14.70
C LYS A 4 5.61 -5.19 -13.53
N ILE A 5 6.10 -5.31 -12.31
CA ILE A 5 5.44 -4.83 -11.07
C ILE A 5 5.26 -3.31 -11.15
N PHE A 6 6.30 -2.59 -11.52
CA PHE A 6 6.28 -1.12 -11.63
C PHE A 6 5.34 -0.58 -12.69
N LYS A 7 4.94 -1.39 -13.68
CA LYS A 7 3.99 -0.97 -14.71
C LYS A 7 2.53 -1.14 -14.27
N GLN A 8 2.28 -1.77 -13.12
CA GLN A 8 0.92 -1.98 -12.64
C GLN A 8 0.42 -0.74 -11.89
N PRO A 9 -0.77 -0.20 -12.24
CA PRO A 9 -1.37 0.93 -11.51
C PRO A 9 -1.52 0.65 -10.01
N VAL A 10 -1.81 -0.60 -9.65
CA VAL A 10 -1.96 -1.07 -8.27
C VAL A 10 -0.66 -0.89 -7.47
N PHE A 11 0.52 -0.95 -8.11
CA PHE A 11 1.79 -0.72 -7.42
C PHE A 11 1.92 0.74 -6.97
N TYR A 12 1.53 1.69 -7.83
CA TYR A 12 1.55 3.11 -7.47
C TYR A 12 0.51 3.45 -6.40
N LEU A 13 -0.67 2.82 -6.45
CA LEU A 13 -1.68 2.94 -5.38
C LEU A 13 -1.17 2.38 -4.05
N ALA A 14 -0.49 1.22 -4.08
CA ALA A 14 0.14 0.65 -2.89
C ALA A 14 1.16 1.63 -2.31
N LEU A 15 2.04 2.18 -3.15
CA LEU A 15 3.06 3.13 -2.73
C LEU A 15 2.45 4.41 -2.13
N PHE A 16 1.39 4.94 -2.75
CA PHE A 16 0.64 6.07 -2.21
C PHE A 16 0.06 5.76 -0.83
N ASN A 17 -0.62 4.62 -0.68
CA ASN A 17 -1.18 4.20 0.60
C ASN A 17 -0.09 4.04 1.68
N PHE A 18 1.08 3.52 1.32
CA PHE A 18 2.22 3.42 2.23
C PHE A 18 2.65 4.79 2.75
N PHE A 19 2.86 5.77 1.86
CA PHE A 19 3.30 7.11 2.27
C PHE A 19 2.24 7.87 3.07
N ILE A 20 0.97 7.80 2.65
CA ILE A 20 -0.13 8.46 3.39
C ILE A 20 -0.27 7.86 4.78
N GLY A 21 -0.28 6.53 4.88
CA GLY A 21 -0.34 5.85 6.17
C GLY A 21 0.85 6.20 7.07
N LEU A 22 2.06 6.30 6.49
CA LEU A 22 3.26 6.76 7.20
C LEU A 22 3.12 8.19 7.73
N ILE A 23 2.53 9.11 6.96
CA ILE A 23 2.24 10.49 7.41
C ILE A 23 1.26 10.46 8.60
N PHE A 24 0.20 9.65 8.53
CA PHE A 24 -0.78 9.54 9.61
C PHE A 24 -0.23 8.90 10.89
N ILE A 25 0.79 8.03 10.80
CA ILE A 25 1.45 7.45 11.99
C ILE A 25 2.07 8.52 12.90
N PHE A 26 2.62 9.58 12.31
CA PHE A 26 3.25 10.67 13.07
C PHE A 26 2.27 11.74 13.54
N GLN A 27 0.98 11.61 13.20
CA GLN A 27 -0.06 12.53 13.66
C GLN A 27 -0.70 12.02 14.94
N ASP A 28 -0.93 12.94 15.88
CA ASP A 28 -1.67 12.65 17.09
C ASP A 28 -3.17 12.55 16.84
N GLY A 29 -3.83 11.66 17.59
CA GLY A 29 -5.27 11.49 17.56
C GLY A 29 -5.72 10.09 17.16
N ILE A 30 -6.83 9.65 17.75
CA ILE A 30 -7.41 8.32 17.52
C ILE A 30 -7.76 8.10 16.04
N LEU A 31 -8.28 9.13 15.37
CA LEU A 31 -8.66 9.06 13.95
C LEU A 31 -7.44 8.89 13.04
N ALA A 32 -6.34 9.60 13.33
CA ALA A 32 -5.09 9.47 12.57
C ALA A 32 -4.51 8.07 12.73
N ARG A 33 -4.53 7.49 13.94
CA ARG A 33 -4.09 6.11 14.16
C ARG A 33 -4.92 5.12 13.34
N ILE A 34 -6.26 5.21 13.40
CA ILE A 34 -7.16 4.34 12.63
C ILE A 34 -6.91 4.49 11.13
N ALA A 35 -6.82 5.72 10.63
CA ALA A 35 -6.52 5.99 9.23
C ALA A 35 -5.19 5.35 8.82
N SER A 36 -4.14 5.50 9.64
CA SER A 36 -2.85 4.87 9.35
C SER A 36 -2.96 3.35 9.24
N TYR A 37 -3.67 2.69 10.17
CA TYR A 37 -3.86 1.25 10.11
C TYR A 37 -4.58 0.81 8.83
N LEU A 38 -5.61 1.55 8.43
CA LEU A 38 -6.33 1.28 7.18
C LEU A 38 -5.46 1.46 5.95
N PHE A 39 -4.62 2.51 5.91
CA PHE A 39 -3.69 2.74 4.81
C PHE A 39 -2.59 1.68 4.74
N GLN A 40 -2.03 1.27 5.89
CA GLN A 40 -1.05 0.19 5.96
C GLN A 40 -1.64 -1.16 5.54
N LEU A 41 -2.87 -1.48 5.95
CA LEU A 41 -3.56 -2.69 5.50
C LEU A 41 -3.80 -2.66 3.99
N ASN A 42 -4.29 -1.55 3.43
CA ASN A 42 -4.48 -1.40 2.00
C ASN A 42 -3.18 -1.56 1.21
N PHE A 43 -2.06 -1.04 1.73
CA PHE A 43 -0.74 -1.28 1.15
C PHE A 43 -0.40 -2.78 1.09
N ILE A 44 -0.54 -3.50 2.22
CA ILE A 44 -0.23 -4.93 2.29
C ILE A 44 -1.10 -5.73 1.32
N PHE A 45 -2.42 -5.48 1.29
CA PHE A 45 -3.34 -6.17 0.38
C PHE A 45 -3.01 -5.88 -1.09
N SER A 46 -2.72 -4.63 -1.43
CA SER A 46 -2.36 -4.24 -2.80
C SER A 46 -1.08 -4.95 -3.27
N MET A 47 -0.07 -5.03 -2.41
CA MET A 47 1.18 -5.75 -2.70
C MET A 47 0.96 -7.26 -2.80
N TYR A 48 0.10 -7.83 -1.97
CA TYR A 48 -0.25 -9.25 -2.02
C TYR A 48 -0.97 -9.62 -3.34
N ILE A 49 -1.93 -8.80 -3.76
CA ILE A 49 -2.61 -8.97 -5.06
C ILE A 49 -1.57 -8.90 -6.19
N LEU A 50 -0.68 -7.91 -6.15
CA LEU A 50 0.34 -7.73 -7.20
C LEU A 50 1.25 -8.95 -7.34
N LYS A 51 1.72 -9.50 -6.22
CA LYS A 51 2.54 -10.72 -6.18
C LYS A 51 1.78 -11.92 -6.77
N ASN A 52 0.50 -12.04 -6.48
CA ASN A 52 -0.33 -13.13 -7.00
C ASN A 52 -0.67 -12.96 -8.49
N THR A 53 -0.86 -11.72 -8.97
CA THR A 53 -1.06 -11.43 -10.39
C THR A 53 0.21 -11.71 -11.20
N GLU A 54 1.38 -11.52 -10.62
CA GLU A 54 2.66 -11.88 -11.23
C GLU A 54 2.82 -13.40 -11.36
N ASN A 55 2.49 -14.17 -10.31
CA ASN A 55 2.60 -15.63 -10.32
C ASN A 55 1.55 -16.35 -11.20
N LYS A 56 0.46 -15.67 -11.58
CA LYS A 56 -0.59 -16.22 -12.45
C LYS A 56 -0.35 -15.98 -13.96
N LYS A 57 0.76 -15.34 -14.34
CA LYS A 57 1.15 -15.09 -15.74
C LYS A 57 2.45 -15.82 -16.08
#